data_AF-A0A9D2CY19-F1
#
_entry.id   AF-A0A9D2CY19-F1
#
_cell.length_a   1.000
_cell.length_b   1.000
_cell.length_c   1.000
_cell.angle_alpha   90.00
_cell.angle_beta   90.00
_cell.angle_gamma   90.00
#
_symmetry.space_group_name_H-M   'P 1'
#
loop_
_entity.id
_entity.type
_entity.pdbx_description
1 polymer ?
#
loop_
_entity_poly.entity_id
_entity_poly.type
_entity_poly.pdbx_seq_one_letter_code
_entity_poly.pdbx_strand_id
1 'polypeptide(L)'
;MNDGVKEALRRRALGFEAEEVVEEYAFQEGEAVLLKRKVTKKTVPPDVAAAKLLSEEEKPLAALTPRELQEQKARLLALLREGEEK
;
A
#
# COMPACT_ATOMS: atom_id res chain seq x y z
N MET A 1 8.35 11.10 -2.77
CA MET A 1 6.95 10.93 -3.22
C MET A 1 5.99 11.37 -2.10
N ASN A 2 4.73 11.75 -2.39
CA ASN A 2 3.73 12.02 -1.35
C ASN A 2 3.31 10.68 -0.67
N ASP A 3 3.08 10.70 0.64
CA ASP A 3 2.71 9.53 1.46
C ASP A 3 1.53 8.74 0.88
N GLY A 4 0.51 9.40 0.33
CA GLY A 4 -0.64 8.73 -0.28
C GLY A 4 -0.29 7.93 -1.54
N VAL A 5 0.67 8.43 -2.33
CA VAL A 5 1.14 7.73 -3.54
C VAL A 5 2.04 6.56 -3.18
N LYS A 6 2.87 6.71 -2.15
CA LYS A 6 3.73 5.64 -1.64
C LYS A 6 2.93 4.46 -1.11
N GLU A 7 1.84 4.73 -0.38
CA GLU A 7 0.95 3.67 0.11
C GLU A 7 0.19 2.98 -1.03
N ALA A 8 -0.28 3.75 -2.04
CA ALA A 8 -0.92 3.16 -3.21
C ALA A 8 0.02 2.22 -3.99
N LEU A 9 1.28 2.62 -4.17
CA LEU A 9 2.31 1.76 -4.76
C LEU A 9 2.58 0.53 -3.91
N ARG A 10 2.63 0.67 -2.58
CA ARG A 10 2.85 -0.45 -1.66
C ARG A 10 1.74 -1.49 -1.78
N ARG A 11 0.47 -1.05 -1.77
CA ARG A 11 -0.68 -1.93 -2.00
C ARG A 11 -0.60 -2.65 -3.34
N ARG A 12 -0.22 -1.94 -4.40
CA ARG A 12 -0.06 -2.49 -5.75
C ARG A 12 1.09 -3.51 -5.82
N ALA A 13 2.22 -3.21 -5.18
CA ALA A 13 3.40 -4.07 -5.14
C ALA A 13 3.13 -5.41 -4.43
N LEU A 14 2.35 -5.38 -3.35
CA LEU A 14 2.00 -6.58 -2.56
C LEU A 14 0.81 -7.36 -3.12
N GLY A 15 0.05 -6.76 -4.04
CA GLY A 15 -1.26 -7.27 -4.42
C GLY A 15 -2.31 -6.97 -3.34
N PHE A 16 -3.58 -6.98 -3.74
CA PHE A 16 -4.69 -6.68 -2.84
C PHE A 16 -6.00 -7.24 -3.36
N GLU A 17 -7.00 -7.33 -2.49
CA GLU A 17 -8.37 -7.61 -2.89
C GLU A 17 -9.14 -6.30 -3.10
N ALA A 18 -9.90 -6.25 -4.19
CA ALA A 18 -10.79 -5.16 -4.52
C ALA A 18 -12.23 -5.66 -4.55
N GLU A 19 -13.16 -4.83 -4.09
CA GLU A 19 -14.59 -5.13 -4.19
C GLU A 19 -15.21 -4.27 -5.29
N GLU A 20 -15.93 -4.92 -6.19
CA GLU A 20 -16.77 -4.27 -7.19
C GLU A 20 -18.22 -4.43 -6.76
N VAL A 21 -18.89 -3.30 -6.49
CA VAL A 21 -20.27 -3.25 -6.03
C VAL A 21 -21.15 -2.75 -7.17
N VAL A 22 -22.12 -3.56 -7.58
CA VAL A 22 -23.14 -3.20 -8.56
C VAL A 22 -24.48 -3.12 -7.85
N GLU A 23 -25.12 -1.95 -7.91
CA GLU A 23 -26.41 -1.68 -7.29
C GLU A 23 -27.43 -1.30 -8.37
N GLU A 24 -28.55 -2.01 -8.39
CA GLU A 24 -29.69 -1.77 -9.27
C GLU A 24 -30.78 -1.05 -8.46
N TYR A 25 -31.24 0.10 -8.92
CA TYR A 25 -32.28 0.91 -8.26
C TYR A 25 -33.52 1.02 -9.15
N ALA A 26 -34.70 1.09 -8.53
CA ALA A 26 -35.94 1.47 -9.20
C ALA A 26 -36.60 2.67 -8.52
N PHE A 27 -37.31 3.49 -9.29
CA PHE A 27 -38.05 4.61 -8.76
C PHE A 27 -39.48 4.17 -8.43
N GLN A 28 -39.85 4.26 -7.16
CA GLN A 28 -41.21 4.05 -6.67
C GLN A 28 -41.62 5.28 -5.87
N GLU A 29 -42.79 5.85 -6.21
CA GLU A 29 -43.36 7.01 -5.51
C GLU A 29 -42.43 8.24 -5.42
N GLY A 30 -41.51 8.39 -6.36
CA GLY A 30 -40.54 9.50 -6.40
C GLY A 30 -39.23 9.24 -5.66
N GLU A 31 -39.09 8.08 -5.00
CA GLU A 31 -37.86 7.68 -4.30
C GLU A 31 -37.12 6.55 -5.03
N ALA A 32 -35.79 6.58 -4.97
CA ALA A 32 -34.93 5.51 -5.51
C ALA A 32 -34.80 4.37 -4.48
N VAL A 33 -35.40 3.23 -4.80
CA VAL A 33 -35.38 2.02 -3.97
C VAL A 33 -34.31 1.05 -4.52
N LEU A 34 -33.38 0.63 -3.66
CA LEU A 34 -32.38 -0.38 -4.01
C LEU A 34 -33.06 -1.73 -4.22
N LEU A 35 -33.00 -2.27 -5.45
CA LEU A 35 -33.58 -3.55 -5.80
C LEU A 35 -32.61 -4.71 -5.59
N LYS A 36 -31.34 -4.50 -5.96
CA LYS A 36 -30.35 -5.57 -5.96
C LYS A 36 -28.96 -5.01 -5.79
N ARG A 37 -28.17 -5.67 -4.95
CA ARG A 37 -26.76 -5.37 -4.73
C ARG A 37 -25.93 -6.61 -4.98
N LYS A 38 -25.02 -6.55 -5.95
CA LYS A 38 -24.05 -7.61 -6.25
C LYS A 38 -22.66 -7.12 -5.87
N VAL A 39 -22.01 -7.82 -4.93
CA VAL A 39 -20.62 -7.56 -4.54
C VAL A 39 -19.74 -8.64 -5.14
N THR A 40 -18.76 -8.25 -5.95
CA THR A 40 -17.79 -9.15 -6.57
C THR A 40 -16.40 -8.85 -6.01
N LYS A 41 -15.77 -9.84 -5.39
CA LYS A 41 -14.38 -9.72 -4.92
C LYS A 41 -13.43 -10.09 -6.05
N LYS A 42 -12.50 -9.20 -6.37
CA LYS A 42 -11.46 -9.39 -7.39
C LYS A 42 -10.10 -9.34 -6.72
N THR A 43 -9.30 -10.38 -6.95
CA THR A 43 -7.91 -10.40 -6.50
C THR A 43 -7.05 -9.67 -7.54
N VAL A 44 -6.34 -8.65 -7.08
CA VAL A 44 -5.31 -7.94 -7.85
C VAL A 44 -3.97 -8.56 -7.48
N PRO A 45 -3.27 -9.20 -8.43
CA PRO A 45 -1.99 -9.84 -8.13
C PRO A 45 -0.90 -8.81 -7.79
N PRO A 46 0.18 -9.24 -7.10
CA PRO A 46 1.36 -8.43 -6.87
C PRO A 46 1.97 -7.89 -8.17
N ASP A 47 2.42 -6.64 -8.15
CA ASP A 47 2.98 -5.95 -9.32
C ASP A 47 4.49 -5.67 -9.13
N VAL A 48 5.31 -6.37 -9.92
CA VAL A 48 6.78 -6.26 -9.88
C VAL A 48 7.26 -4.86 -10.29
N ALA A 49 6.54 -4.15 -11.17
CA ALA A 49 6.92 -2.80 -11.56
C ALA A 49 6.73 -1.81 -10.40
N ALA A 50 5.63 -1.95 -9.64
CA ALA A 50 5.41 -1.16 -8.44
C ALA A 50 6.46 -1.47 -7.35
N ALA A 51 6.84 -2.75 -7.19
CA ALA A 51 7.89 -3.15 -6.25
C ALA A 51 9.27 -2.55 -6.60
N LYS A 52 9.63 -2.53 -7.89
CA LYS A 52 10.88 -1.93 -8.36
C LYS A 52 10.93 -0.42 -8.08
N LEU A 53 9.86 0.31 -8.39
CA LEU A 53 9.79 1.75 -8.17
C LEU A 53 9.95 2.13 -6.68
N LEU A 54 9.39 1.32 -5.78
CA LEU A 54 9.58 1.49 -4.33
C LEU A 54 11.02 1.19 -3.90
N SER A 55 11.67 0.22 -4.53
CA SER A 55 13.06 -0.16 -4.20
C SER A 55 14.07 0.88 -4.69
N GLU A 56 13.79 1.55 -5.80
CA GLU A 56 14.64 2.61 -6.36
C GLU A 56 14.57 3.94 -5.58
N GLU A 57 13.54 4.17 -4.76
CA GLU A 57 13.50 5.32 -3.85
C GLU A 57 14.56 5.23 -2.75
N GLU A 58 14.99 4.04 -2.36
CA GLU A 58 16.05 3.88 -1.37
C GLU A 58 17.42 4.06 -2.03
N LYS A 59 18.17 5.09 -1.61
CA LYS A 59 19.58 5.19 -1.98
C LYS A 59 20.26 3.88 -1.60
N PRO A 60 20.97 3.21 -2.53
CA PRO A 60 21.75 2.03 -2.19
C PRO A 60 22.66 2.35 -1.00
N LEU A 61 22.85 1.39 -0.07
CA LEU A 61 23.76 1.59 1.08
C LEU A 61 25.16 2.05 0.63
N ALA A 62 25.62 1.55 -0.52
CA ALA A 62 26.89 1.93 -1.14
C ALA A 62 26.95 3.39 -1.62
N ALA A 63 25.80 4.04 -1.83
CA ALA A 63 25.69 5.44 -2.24
C ALA A 63 25.46 6.41 -1.07
N LEU A 64 25.42 5.92 0.18
CA LEU A 64 25.27 6.75 1.37
C LEU A 64 26.63 7.32 1.81
N THR A 65 26.61 8.56 2.29
CA THR A 65 27.78 9.18 2.92
C THR A 65 28.11 8.51 4.26
N PRO A 66 29.35 8.64 4.77
CA PRO A 66 29.70 8.11 6.10
C PRO A 66 28.77 8.60 7.22
N ARG A 67 28.29 9.84 7.12
CA ARG A 67 27.32 10.40 8.08
C ARG A 67 25.96 9.70 7.99
N GLU A 68 25.38 9.63 6.78
CA GLU A 68 24.09 8.96 6.55
C GLU A 68 24.17 7.49 7.00
N LEU A 69 25.30 6.81 6.79
CA LEU A 69 25.52 5.43 7.27
C LEU A 69 25.51 5.31 8.80
N GLN A 70 26.13 6.25 9.52
CA GLN A 70 26.10 6.26 11.00
C GLN A 70 24.67 6.50 11.52
N GLU A 71 23.92 7.40 10.89
CA GLU A 71 22.51 7.67 11.23
C GLU A 71 21.64 6.42 11.00
N GLN A 72 21.80 5.75 9.86
CA GLN A 72 21.10 4.48 9.57
C GLN A 72 21.48 3.38 10.57
N LYS A 73 22.78 3.23 10.90
CA LYS A 73 23.25 2.28 11.91
C LYS A 73 22.59 2.53 13.27
N ALA A 74 22.55 3.78 13.73
CA ALA A 74 21.94 4.14 15.00
C ALA A 74 20.45 3.83 15.04
N ARG A 75 19.71 4.15 13.97
CA ARG A 75 18.30 3.81 13.82
C ARG A 75 18.05 2.29 13.90
N LEU A 76 18.84 1.50 13.18
CA LEU A 76 18.69 0.04 13.15
C LEU A 76 18.99 -0.58 14.52
N LEU A 77 20.00 -0.09 15.24
CA LEU A 77 20.30 -0.54 16.60
C LEU A 77 19.16 -0.23 17.58
N ALA A 78 18.48 0.91 17.43
CA ALA A 78 17.31 1.23 18.24
C ALA A 78 16.15 0.26 17.99
N LEU A 79 15.84 -0.02 16.72
CA LEU A 79 14.79 -0.97 16.34
C LEU A 79 15.05 -2.40 16.85
N LEU A 80 16.32 -2.84 16.83
CA LEU A 80 16.69 -4.15 17.38
C LEU A 80 16.44 -4.22 18.88
N ARG A 81 16.82 -3.18 19.63
CA ARG A 81 16.55 -3.10 21.08
C ARG A 81 15.06 -3.16 21.37
N GLU A 82 14.25 -2.40 20.65
CA GLU A 82 12.78 -2.42 20.78
C GLU A 82 12.16 -3.79 20.45
N GLY A 83 12.78 -4.53 19.54
CA GLY A 83 12.36 -5.89 19.18
C GLY A 83 12.79 -6.96 20.19
N GLU A 84 13.92 -6.77 20.87
CA GLU A 84 14.41 -7.65 21.95
C GLU A 84 13.68 -7.41 23.29
N GLU A 85 13.11 -6.22 23.49
CA GLU A 85 12.31 -5.87 24.68
C GLU A 85 10.83 -6.29 24.58
N LYS A 86 10.40 -6.87 23.46
CA LYS A 86 9.05 -7.43 23.24
C LYS A 86 9.03 -8.94 23.35
#